data_AF-A0A3C0YWG9-F1
#
_entry.id   AF-A0A3C0YWG9-F1
#
_cell.length_a   1.000
_cell.length_b   1.000
_cell.length_c   1.000
_cell.angle_alpha   90.00
_cell.angle_beta   90.00
_cell.angle_gamma   90.00
#
_symmetry.space_group_name_H-M   'P 1'
#
loop_
_entity.id
_entity.type
_entity.pdbx_description
1 polymer ?
#
loop_
_entity_poly.entity_id
_entity_poly.type
_entity_poly.pdbx_seq_one_letter_code
_entity_poly.pdbx_strand_id
1 'polypeptide(L)' 'MLSEFVASQDSSVQTVQAMAEAVGVPLSEQESADLVAGLQALAKDMISLDALDLHDVEPAPIFRARPQADRR' A
#
# COMPACT_ATOMS: atom_id res chain seq x y z
N MET A 1 24.83 3.00 5.29
CA MET A 1 24.15 2.20 4.26
C MET A 1 23.67 0.85 4.75
N LEU A 2 24.45 0.03 5.48
CA LEU A 2 23.94 -1.26 6.01
C LEU A 2 22.83 -1.09 7.06
N SER A 3 22.89 -0.04 7.89
CA SER A 3 21.95 0.18 9.00
C SER A 3 20.54 0.59 8.55
N GLU A 4 20.42 1.40 7.49
CA GLU A 4 19.11 1.80 6.91
C GLU A 4 18.42 0.64 6.21
N PHE A 5 19.20 -0.26 5.61
CA PHE A 5 18.69 -1.45 4.92
C PHE A 5 18.10 -2.46 5.91
N VAL A 6 18.77 -2.68 7.05
CA VAL A 6 18.27 -3.55 8.14
C VAL A 6 17.03 -2.95 8.81
N ALA A 7 17.03 -1.63 9.07
CA ALA A 7 15.85 -0.95 9.63
C ALA A 7 14.62 -1.01 8.70
N SER A 8 14.83 -0.95 7.38
CA SER A 8 13.75 -1.12 6.39
C SER A 8 13.23 -2.55 6.29
N GLN A 9 14.08 -3.56 6.48
CA GLN A 9 13.65 -4.96 6.55
C GLN A 9 12.76 -5.21 7.77
N ASP A 10 13.19 -4.76 8.96
CA ASP A 10 12.41 -4.95 10.20
C ASP A 10 11.05 -4.24 10.15
N SER A 11 10.98 -3.07 9.48
CA SER A 11 9.72 -2.32 9.28
C SER A 11 8.73 -3.05 8.35
N SER A 12 9.24 -3.68 7.28
CA SER A 12 8.39 -4.39 6.31
C SER A 12 7.72 -5.61 6.94
N VAL A 13 8.47 -6.35 7.76
CA VAL A 13 7.96 -7.53 8.49
C VAL A 13 6.86 -7.14 9.48
N GLN A 14 7.07 -6.08 10.27
CA GLN A 14 6.07 -5.57 11.20
C GLN A 14 4.81 -5.06 10.49
N THR A 15 4.98 -4.45 9.31
CA THR A 15 3.85 -3.95 8.51
C THR A 15 2.98 -5.11 8.01
N VAL A 16 3.58 -6.16 7.44
CA VAL A 16 2.84 -7.35 6.98
C VAL A 16 2.11 -8.04 8.14
N GLN A 17 2.78 -8.20 9.29
CA GLN A 17 2.20 -8.76 10.50
C GLN A 17 0.97 -7.95 10.98
N ALA A 18 1.11 -6.63 11.12
CA ALA A 18 0.04 -5.77 11.59
C ALA A 18 -1.15 -5.72 10.62
N MET A 19 -0.88 -5.74 9.30
CA MET A 19 -1.94 -5.83 8.29
C MET A 19 -2.68 -7.15 8.39
N ALA A 20 -1.97 -8.27 8.46
CA ALA A 20 -2.56 -9.60 8.59
C ALA A 20 -3.48 -9.70 9.82
N GLU A 21 -3.05 -9.15 10.96
CA GLU A 21 -3.85 -9.04 12.18
C GLU A 21 -5.09 -8.15 12.00
N ALA A 22 -4.94 -6.99 11.36
CA ALA A 22 -6.05 -6.06 11.12
C ALA A 22 -7.12 -6.63 10.19
N VAL A 23 -6.74 -7.41 9.17
CA VAL A 23 -7.71 -8.07 8.26
C VAL A 23 -8.14 -9.46 8.77
N GLY A 24 -7.55 -9.95 9.87
CA GLY A 24 -7.89 -11.23 10.49
C GLY A 24 -7.45 -12.45 9.67
N VAL A 25 -6.38 -12.33 8.87
CA VAL A 25 -5.87 -13.41 8.02
C VAL A 25 -4.61 -14.00 8.64
N PRO A 26 -4.63 -15.26 9.10
CA PRO A 26 -3.40 -15.92 9.55
C PRO A 26 -2.51 -16.21 8.35
N LEU A 27 -1.23 -15.87 8.46
CA LEU A 27 -0.22 -16.12 7.42
C LEU A 27 0.71 -17.24 7.87
N SER A 28 1.04 -18.14 6.94
CA SER A 28 2.18 -19.03 7.10
C SER A 28 3.50 -18.26 6.96
N GLU A 29 4.61 -18.88 7.37
CA GLU A 29 5.94 -18.27 7.24
C GLU A 29 6.29 -17.94 5.78
N GLN A 30 5.94 -18.82 4.84
CA GLN A 30 6.18 -18.61 3.42
C GLN A 30 5.36 -17.45 2.86
N GLU A 31 4.06 -17.38 3.18
CA GLU A 31 3.20 -16.28 2.74
C GLU A 31 3.65 -14.93 3.31
N SER A 32 4.09 -14.92 4.57
CA SER A 32 4.67 -13.72 5.18
C SER A 32 5.93 -13.26 4.45
N ALA A 33 6.85 -14.18 4.14
CA ALA A 33 8.07 -13.87 3.40
C ALA A 33 7.78 -13.32 1.99
N ASP A 34 6.82 -13.93 1.28
CA ASP A 34 6.41 -13.49 -0.06
C ASP A 34 5.74 -12.11 -0.02
N LEU A 35 4.92 -11.84 0.99
CA LEU A 35 4.30 -10.53 1.20
C LEU A 35 5.31 -9.45 1.57
N VAL A 36 6.30 -9.76 2.40
CA VAL A 36 7.38 -8.82 2.74
C VAL A 36 8.19 -8.47 1.49
N ALA A 37 8.55 -9.46 0.67
CA ALA A 37 9.25 -9.21 -0.59
C ALA A 37 8.40 -8.36 -1.56
N GLY A 38 7.11 -8.66 -1.67
CA GLY A 38 6.16 -7.89 -2.48
C GLY A 38 6.01 -6.44 -2.00
N LEU A 39 5.92 -6.23 -0.68
CA LEU A 39 5.83 -4.90 -0.08
C LEU A 39 7.08 -4.07 -0.34
N GLN A 40 8.27 -4.68 -0.24
CA GLN A 40 9.53 -4.01 -0.54
C GLN A 40 9.64 -3.61 -2.02
N ALA A 41 9.20 -4.48 -2.94
CA ALA A 41 9.13 -4.16 -4.36
C ALA A 41 8.16 -3.01 -4.63
N LEU A 42 6.96 -3.05 -4.04
CA LEU A 42 5.96 -2.00 -4.15
C LEU A 42 6.48 -0.65 -3.60
N ALA A 43 7.13 -0.66 -2.44
CA ALA A 43 7.69 0.55 -1.84
C ALA A 43 8.73 1.19 -2.78
N LYS A 44 9.57 0.37 -3.43
CA LYS A 44 10.54 0.85 -4.41
C LYS A 44 9.87 1.50 -5.63
N ASP A 45 8.77 0.93 -6.11
CA ASP A 45 8.02 1.50 -7.23
C ASP A 45 7.30 2.80 -6.82
N MET A 46 6.78 2.87 -5.60
CA MET A 46 6.09 4.06 -5.05
C MET A 46 7.01 5.27 -4.82
N ILE A 47 8.32 5.08 -4.66
CA ILE A 47 9.29 6.19 -4.60
C ILE A 47 9.18 7.10 -5.84
N SER A 48 8.85 6.53 -7.00
CA SER A 48 8.66 7.30 -8.23
C SER A 48 7.41 8.19 -8.20
N LEU A 49 6.38 7.80 -7.44
CA LEU A 49 5.15 8.58 -7.25
C LEU A 49 5.34 9.68 -6.22
N ASP A 50 6.07 9.41 -5.13
CA ASP A 50 6.41 10.41 -4.09
C ASP A 50 7.28 11.55 -4.63
N ALA A 51 8.02 11.30 -5.72
CA ALA A 51 8.82 12.31 -6.40
C ALA A 51 8.00 13.27 -7.27
N LEU A 52 6.69 13.05 -7.45
CA LEU A 52 5.82 13.90 -8.26
C LEU A 52 5.39 15.14 -7.46
N ASP A 53 5.55 16.33 -8.07
CA ASP A 53 4.98 17.56 -7.54
C ASP A 53 3.46 17.58 -7.81
N LEU A 54 2.67 17.58 -6.73
CA LEU A 54 1.20 17.52 -6.78
C LEU A 54 0.53 18.87 -6.51
N HIS A 55 1.28 19.98 -6.39
CA HIS A 55 0.74 21.27 -5.96
C HIS A 55 -0.44 21.79 -6.80
N ASP A 56 -0.54 21.41 -8.08
CA ASP A 56 -1.61 21.81 -9.00
C ASP A 56 -2.32 20.63 -9.68
N VAL A 57 -2.20 19.41 -9.13
CA VAL A 57 -2.83 18.21 -9.71
C VAL A 57 -4.20 17.97 -9.07
N GLU A 58 -5.27 18.09 -9.86
CA GLU A 58 -6.62 17.74 -9.41
C GLU A 58 -6.73 16.22 -9.15
N PRO A 59 -7.39 15.79 -8.05
CA PRO A 59 -7.64 14.39 -7.79
C PRO A 59 -8.44 13.73 -8.93
N ALA A 60 -8.11 12.47 -9.24
CA ALA A 60 -8.84 11.72 -10.24
C ALA A 60 -10.35 11.68 -9.91
N PRO A 61 -11.24 11.82 -10.92
CA PRO A 61 -12.67 11.90 -10.70
C PRO A 61 -13.20 10.62 -10.05
N ILE A 62 -13.89 10.77 -8.92
CA ILE A 62 -14.59 9.68 -8.23
C ILE A 62 -15.85 9.30 -9.00
N PHE A 63 -16.18 8.02 -9.02
CA PHE A 63 -17.44 7.53 -9.59
C PHE A 63 -18.64 8.20 -8.90
N ARG A 64 -19.48 8.90 -9.67
CA ARG A 64 -20.77 9.43 -9.21
C ARG A 64 -21.89 8.64 -9.86
N ALA A 65 -22.66 7.92 -9.05
CA ALA A 65 -23.90 7.31 -9.51
C ALA A 65 -24.84 8.42 -10.03
N ARG A 66 -25.43 8.23 -11.23
CA ARG A 66 -26.41 9.19 -11.76
C ARG A 66 -27.61 9.25 -10.82
N PRO A 67 -28.14 10.45 -10.50
CA PRO A 67 -29.38 10.56 -9.76
C PRO A 67 -30.47 9.81 -10.53
N GLN A 68 -31.17 8.88 -9.86
CA GLN A 68 -32.38 8.29 -10.41
C GLN A 68 -33.35 9.43 -10.66
N ALA A 69 -33.54 9.79 -11.93
CA ALA A 69 -34.59 10.70 -12.33
C ALA A 69 -35.90 10.15 -11.78
N ASP A 70 -36.53 10.95 -10.92
CA ASP A 70 -37.80 10.68 -10.26
C ASP A 70 -38.83 10.27 -11.33
N ARG A 71 -39.07 8.96 -11.47
CA ARG A 71 -40.11 8.43 -12.35
C ARG A 71 -41.45 8.71 -11.65
N ARG A 72 -41.99 9.89 -11.89
CA ARG A 72 -43.41 10.17 -11.67
C ARG A 72 -44.25 9.51 -12.75
#